data_AF-A0A3D6C5P9-F1
#
_entry.id   AF-A0A3D6C5P9-F1
#
_cell.length_a   1.000
_cell.length_b   1.000
_cell.length_c   1.000
_cell.angle_alpha   90.00
_cell.angle_beta   90.00
_cell.angle_gamma   90.00
#
_symmetry.space_group_name_H-M   'P 1'
#
loop_
_entity.id
_entity.type
_entity.pdbx_description
1 polymer ?
#
loop_
_entity_poly.entity_id
_entity_poly.type
_entity_poly.pdbx_seq_one_letter_code
_entity_poly.pdbx_strand_id
1 'polypeptide(L)' 'MAEKPCPTCKGKKILVGNCECNAEWRSADGENTADDCICEPDQKCPDCNGTGVVPE' A
#
# COMPACT_ATOMS: atom_id res chain seq x y z
N MET A 1 25.42 -15.93 -3.56
CA MET A 1 24.69 -14.94 -4.39
C MET A 1 24.59 -13.67 -3.57
N ALA A 2 24.84 -12.49 -4.15
CA ALA A 2 24.57 -11.24 -3.45
C ALA A 2 23.07 -10.93 -3.57
N GLU A 3 22.42 -10.67 -2.45
CA GLU A 3 21.01 -10.29 -2.36
C GLU A 3 20.95 -8.86 -1.84
N LYS A 4 20.36 -7.96 -2.62
CA LYS A 4 20.20 -6.55 -2.20
C LYS A 4 18.75 -6.30 -1.76
N PRO A 5 18.52 -5.38 -0.81
CA PRO A 5 17.16 -5.02 -0.43
C PRO A 5 16.41 -4.52 -1.66
N CYS A 6 15.20 -5.04 -1.86
CA CYS A 6 14.38 -4.67 -3.00
C CYS A 6 14.19 -3.13 -3.01
N PRO A 7 14.57 -2.42 -4.07
CA PRO A 7 14.54 -0.96 -4.10
C PRO A 7 13.11 -0.42 -3.96
N THR A 8 12.13 -1.17 -4.49
CA THR A 8 10.72 -0.81 -4.54
C THR A 8 10.05 -0.86 -3.17
N CYS A 9 10.25 -1.93 -2.39
CA CYS A 9 9.69 -2.03 -1.02
C CYS A 9 10.71 -1.76 0.09
N LYS A 10 11.97 -1.46 -0.24
CA LYS A 10 13.08 -1.25 0.70
C LYS A 10 13.21 -2.36 1.75
N GLY A 11 13.02 -3.62 1.35
CA GLY A 11 13.06 -4.76 2.27
C GLY A 11 11.74 -5.08 2.98
N LYS A 12 10.70 -4.25 2.84
CA LYS A 12 9.42 -4.42 3.56
C LYS A 12 8.50 -5.51 3.01
N LYS A 13 8.83 -6.11 1.86
CA LYS A 13 8.08 -7.21 1.17
C LYS A 13 6.71 -6.79 0.62
N ILE A 14 6.05 -5.85 1.28
CA ILE A 14 4.80 -5.24 0.86
C ILE A 14 5.01 -3.76 0.54
N LEU A 15 4.16 -3.24 -0.33
CA LEU A 15 3.91 -1.83 -0.52
C LEU A 15 2.73 -1.49 0.38
N VAL A 16 2.99 -0.69 1.41
CA VAL A 16 1.95 -0.20 2.32
C VAL A 16 1.06 0.72 1.49
N GLY A 17 -0.22 0.37 1.40
CA GLY A 17 -1.20 1.21 0.71
C GLY A 17 -1.38 2.53 1.45
N ASN A 18 -1.73 3.57 0.70
CA ASN A 18 -1.94 4.88 1.26
C ASN A 18 -3.41 5.05 1.68
N CYS A 19 -3.64 5.70 2.82
CA CYS A 19 -4.98 6.17 3.18
C CYS A 19 -5.11 7.63 2.79
N GLU A 20 -5.99 7.91 1.83
CA GLU A 20 -6.36 9.28 1.47
C GLU A 20 -7.67 9.65 2.14
N CYS A 21 -7.65 10.66 3.00
CA CYS A 21 -8.83 11.18 3.67
C CYS A 21 -9.23 12.52 3.06
N ASN A 22 -10.45 12.62 2.56
CA ASN A 22 -10.94 13.85 1.94
C ASN A 22 -12.37 14.17 2.40
N ALA A 23 -12.54 15.32 3.05
CA ALA A 23 -13.81 15.75 3.60
C ALA A 23 -14.89 16.03 2.52
N GLU A 24 -14.49 16.24 1.27
CA GLU A 24 -15.40 16.43 0.13
C GLU A 24 -15.98 15.11 -0.41
N TRP A 25 -15.42 13.95 -0.01
CA TRP A 25 -15.95 12.64 -0.37
C TRP A 25 -17.06 12.16 0.55
N ARG A 26 -17.46 12.99 1.53
CA ARG A 26 -18.74 12.85 2.21
C ARG A 26 -19.86 12.98 1.20
N SER A 27 -20.27 11.86 0.65
CA SER A 27 -21.52 11.80 -0.10
C SER A 27 -22.65 12.18 0.85
N ALA A 28 -23.49 13.14 0.44
CA ALA A 28 -24.67 13.58 1.18
C ALA A 28 -25.79 12.51 1.25
N ASP A 29 -25.53 11.29 0.77
CA ASP A 29 -26.46 10.18 0.76
C ASP A 29 -26.29 9.39 2.05
N GLY A 30 -27.30 9.50 2.94
CA GLY A 30 -27.29 9.05 4.33
C GLY A 30 -27.25 7.55 4.54
N GLU A 31 -26.25 6.86 3.99
CA GLU A 31 -25.89 5.49 4.37
C GLU A 31 -24.63 5.53 5.25
N ASN A 32 -24.76 4.92 6.42
CA ASN A 32 -23.90 5.02 7.58
C ASN A 32 -22.50 4.41 7.36
N THR A 33 -21.66 5.04 6.54
CA THR A 33 -20.26 4.66 6.36
C THR A 33 -19.39 5.89 6.50
N ALA A 34 -19.15 6.26 7.76
CA ALA A 34 -18.29 7.36 8.17
C ALA A 34 -16.80 6.99 7.99
N ASP A 35 -16.39 6.65 6.78
CA ASP A 35 -14.97 6.61 6.44
C ASP A 35 -14.73 7.71 5.40
N ASP A 36 -14.41 8.90 5.93
CA ASP A 36 -13.90 10.03 5.14
C ASP A 36 -12.54 9.67 4.48
N CYS A 37 -12.03 8.46 4.72
CA CYS A 37 -10.76 7.91 4.27
C CYS A 37 -10.95 6.72 3.34
N ILE A 38 -10.33 6.77 2.16
CA ILE A 38 -10.19 5.64 1.26
C ILE A 38 -8.77 5.10 1.44
N CYS A 39 -8.66 3.93 2.05
CA CYS A 39 -7.40 3.23 2.25
C CYS A 39 -7.15 2.23 1.13
N GLU A 40 -6.08 2.43 0.38
CA GLU A 40 -5.58 1.38 -0.50
C GLU A 40 -5.07 0.22 0.37
N PRO A 41 -5.43 -1.03 0.05
CA PRO A 41 -4.93 -2.19 0.77
C PRO A 41 -3.42 -2.33 0.57
N ASP A 42 -2.72 -2.94 1.53
CA ASP A 42 -1.33 -3.32 1.29
C ASP A 42 -1.24 -4.28 0.11
N GLN A 43 -0.25 -4.05 -0.74
CA GLN A 43 -0.02 -4.86 -1.93
C GLN A 43 1.31 -5.56 -1.81
N LYS A 44 1.38 -6.81 -2.27
CA LYS A 44 2.66 -7.53 -2.33
C LYS A 44 3.60 -6.77 -3.26
N CYS A 45 4.85 -6.55 -2.85
CA CYS A 45 5.80 -5.86 -3.70
C CYS A 45 6.00 -6.67 -4.99
N PRO A 46 5.68 -6.11 -6.17
CA PRO A 46 5.72 -6.86 -7.43
C PRO A 46 7.16 -7.16 -7.87
N ASP A 47 8.12 -6.34 -7.46
CA ASP A 47 9.52 -6.42 -7.85
C ASP A 47 10.23 -7.63 -7.20
N CYS A 48 10.03 -7.80 -5.89
CA CYS A 48 10.58 -8.93 -5.15
C CYS A 48 9.54 -10.03 -4.86
N ASN A 49 8.30 -9.91 -5.36
CA ASN A 49 7.21 -10.84 -5.09
C ASN A 49 7.01 -11.18 -3.60
N GLY A 50 7.27 -10.22 -2.72
CA GLY A 50 7.22 -10.39 -1.26
C GLY A 50 8.40 -11.11 -0.61
N THR A 51 9.52 -11.33 -1.30
CA THR A 51 10.76 -11.82 -0.67
C THR A 51 11.48 -10.74 0.13
N GLY A 52 11.35 -9.47 -0.30
CA GLY A 52 12.01 -8.30 0.31
C GLY A 52 13.42 -8.04 -0.23
N VAL A 53 13.96 -8.96 -1.02
CA VAL A 53 15.29 -8.88 -1.60
C VAL A 53 15.23 -9.26 -3.08
N VAL A 54 16.11 -8.65 -3.88
CA VAL A 54 16.29 -9.02 -5.28
C VAL A 54 17.70 -9.58 -5.47
N PRO A 55 17.88 -10.59 -6.34
CA PRO A 55 19.21 -11.02 -6.72
C PRO A 55 19.93 -9.83 -7.38
N GLU A 56 21.17 -9.58 -6.95
CA GLU A 56 22.01 -8.53 -7.54
C GLU A 56 22.43 -8.86 -8.97
#